data_AF-A0A518LIM8-F1
#
_entry.id   AF-A0A518LIM8-F1
#
_cell.length_a   1.000
_cell.length_b   1.000
_cell.length_c   1.000
_cell.angle_alpha   90.00
_cell.angle_beta   90.00
_cell.angle_gamma   90.00
#
_symmetry.space_group_name_H-M   'P 1'
#
loop_
_entity.id
_entity.type
_entity.pdbx_description
1 polymer ?
#
loop_
_entity_poly.entity_id
_entity_poly.type
_entity_poly.pdbx_seq_one_letter_code
_entity_poly.pdbx_strand_id
1 'polypeptide(L)'
;MELMTHDDVMETLEVTMMRSRTAAGGAWVGGTIAGHRFSALVFSQPAVNRQWEVNTTSRISKLWVQRLDDGVTVYNWDRGLDVAPRTDLAARIVALLAEGLADLVWGLTVL
;
A
#
# COMPACT_ATOMS: atom_id res chain seq x y z
N MET A 1 5.20 -12.26 21.65
CA MET A 1 4.64 -12.24 20.28
C MET A 1 5.81 -12.31 19.35
N GLU A 2 5.88 -13.34 18.52
CA GLU A 2 6.89 -13.43 17.47
C GLU A 2 6.64 -12.29 16.47
N LEU A 3 7.66 -11.47 16.24
CA LEU A 3 7.58 -10.42 15.23
C LEU A 3 7.68 -11.13 13.88
N MET A 4 6.59 -11.09 13.09
CA MET A 4 6.62 -11.58 11.71
C MET A 4 7.75 -10.87 10.95
N THR A 5 8.55 -11.65 10.23
CA THR A 5 9.62 -11.12 9.39
C THR A 5 9.04 -10.39 8.17
N HIS A 6 9.89 -9.74 7.37
CA HIS A 6 9.42 -9.13 6.12
C HIS A 6 8.82 -10.17 5.16
N ASP A 7 9.48 -11.32 5.05
CA ASP A 7 9.07 -12.39 4.15
C ASP A 7 7.73 -13.00 4.62
N ASP A 8 7.59 -13.27 5.93
CA ASP A 8 6.33 -13.78 6.48
C ASP A 8 5.14 -12.85 6.19
N VAL A 9 5.35 -11.53 6.25
CA VAL A 9 4.30 -10.55 5.93
C VAL A 9 4.00 -10.56 4.43
N MET A 10 5.02 -10.60 3.58
CA MET A 10 4.85 -10.59 2.12
C MET A 10 4.22 -11.86 1.57
N GLU A 11 4.49 -13.03 2.15
CA GLU A 11 3.87 -14.30 1.75
C GLU A 11 2.35 -14.30 1.90
N THR A 12 1.82 -13.42 2.75
CA THR A 12 0.37 -13.26 2.96
C THR A 12 -0.28 -12.22 2.05
N LEU A 13 0.50 -11.56 1.18
CA LEU A 13 -0.02 -10.55 0.26
C LEU A 13 -0.90 -11.20 -0.80
N GLU A 14 -2.16 -10.80 -0.85
CA GLU A 14 -3.11 -11.19 -1.89
C GLU A 14 -3.73 -9.95 -2.52
N VAL A 15 -3.56 -9.77 -3.84
CA VAL A 15 -4.23 -8.71 -4.60
C VAL A 15 -5.54 -9.27 -5.16
N THR A 16 -6.67 -8.72 -4.69
CA THR A 16 -8.01 -9.21 -5.03
C THR A 16 -8.76 -8.26 -5.98
N MET A 17 -8.27 -7.03 -6.15
CA MET A 17 -8.90 -6.03 -6.98
C MET A 17 -7.84 -5.18 -7.70
N MET A 18 -7.99 -5.06 -9.01
CA MET A 18 -7.25 -4.10 -9.82
C MET A 18 -8.22 -3.42 -10.79
N ARG A 19 -8.28 -2.08 -10.76
CA ARG A 19 -9.15 -1.28 -11.60
C ARG A 19 -8.40 -0.07 -12.13
N SER A 20 -8.10 -0.08 -13.42
CA SER A 20 -7.58 1.10 -14.12
C SER A 20 -8.58 2.25 -14.04
N ARG A 21 -8.07 3.47 -13.94
CA ARG A 21 -8.90 4.68 -13.96
C ARG A 21 -9.07 5.17 -15.40
N THR A 22 -10.28 5.59 -15.75
CA THR A 22 -10.64 6.03 -17.11
C THR A 22 -10.38 7.52 -17.35
N ALA A 23 -10.48 8.36 -16.31
CA ALA A 23 -10.40 9.82 -16.44
C ALA A 23 -9.04 10.43 -16.03
N ALA A 24 -8.19 9.65 -15.36
CA ALA A 24 -6.84 10.04 -14.97
C ALA A 24 -5.97 8.78 -14.86
N GLY A 25 -4.65 8.94 -14.94
CA GLY A 25 -3.73 7.81 -14.83
C GLY A 25 -3.85 7.03 -13.51
N GLY A 26 -3.17 5.89 -13.49
CA GLY A 26 -3.08 5.00 -12.33
C GLY A 26 -4.18 3.95 -12.26
N ALA A 27 -4.01 3.04 -11.30
CA ALA A 27 -4.92 1.94 -11.01
C ALA A 27 -5.26 1.93 -9.52
N TRP A 28 -6.52 1.67 -9.21
CA TRP A 28 -6.92 1.27 -7.88
C TRP A 28 -6.56 -0.20 -7.68
N VAL A 29 -5.84 -0.48 -6.60
CA VAL A 29 -5.38 -1.81 -6.23
C VAL A 29 -5.84 -2.10 -4.82
N GLY A 30 -6.51 -3.23 -4.62
CA GLY A 30 -7.00 -3.65 -3.31
C GLY A 30 -6.65 -5.10 -3.05
N GLY A 31 -6.51 -5.44 -1.78
CA GLY A 31 -6.05 -6.75 -1.36
C GLY A 31 -6.00 -6.90 0.14
N THR A 32 -5.37 -7.99 0.57
CA THR A 32 -5.08 -8.29 1.97
C THR A 32 -3.60 -8.58 2.18
N ILE A 33 -3.11 -8.31 3.40
CA ILE A 33 -1.74 -8.60 3.83
C ILE A 33 -1.71 -8.66 5.36
N ALA A 34 -1.15 -9.73 5.91
CA ALA A 34 -0.94 -9.98 7.34
C ALA A 34 -2.17 -9.63 8.23
N GLY A 35 -3.36 -10.12 7.85
CA GLY A 35 -4.60 -9.86 8.60
C GLY A 35 -5.19 -8.45 8.44
N HIS A 36 -4.72 -7.69 7.43
CA HIS A 36 -5.22 -6.37 7.09
C HIS A 36 -5.76 -6.34 5.67
N ARG A 37 -6.75 -5.49 5.42
CA ARG A 37 -7.19 -5.10 4.09
C ARG A 37 -6.54 -3.79 3.69
N PHE A 38 -6.19 -3.64 2.42
CA PHE A 38 -5.71 -2.37 1.87
C PHE A 38 -6.47 -1.94 0.60
N SER A 39 -6.40 -0.64 0.32
CA SER A 39 -6.77 -0.03 -0.95
C SER A 39 -5.77 1.08 -1.28
N ALA A 40 -5.21 1.04 -2.47
CA ALA A 40 -4.15 1.91 -2.92
C ALA A 40 -4.44 2.50 -4.30
N LEU A 41 -4.08 3.77 -4.50
CA LEU A 41 -4.06 4.40 -5.82
C LEU A 41 -2.61 4.46 -6.32
N VAL A 42 -2.31 3.62 -7.30
CA VAL A 42 -0.95 3.30 -7.75
C VAL A 42 -0.71 3.84 -9.17
N PHE A 43 0.44 4.47 -9.41
CA PHE A 43 0.81 5.05 -10.70
C PHE A 43 2.05 4.39 -11.30
N SER A 44 2.16 4.40 -12.62
CA SER A 44 3.33 3.86 -13.34
C SER A 44 4.55 4.77 -13.27
N GLN A 45 4.35 6.05 -12.97
CA GLN A 45 5.37 7.08 -12.88
C GLN A 45 5.22 7.88 -11.58
N PRO A 46 6.30 8.49 -11.08
CA PRO A 46 6.22 9.36 -9.92
C PRO A 46 5.27 10.55 -10.13
N ALA A 47 4.66 11.00 -9.05
CA ALA A 47 3.87 12.20 -8.99
C ALA A 47 4.74 13.43 -9.26
N VAL A 48 4.14 14.42 -9.92
CA VAL A 48 4.74 15.75 -10.14
C VAL A 48 5.15 16.42 -8.83
N ASN A 49 4.38 16.20 -7.76
CA ASN A 49 4.75 16.56 -6.40
C ASN A 49 4.97 15.29 -5.58
N ARG A 50 6.23 15.02 -5.23
CA ARG A 50 6.63 13.82 -4.46
C ARG A 50 6.01 13.77 -3.07
N GLN A 51 5.61 14.90 -2.48
CA GLN A 51 4.94 14.92 -1.18
C GLN A 51 3.54 14.30 -1.21
N TRP A 52 2.98 14.06 -2.40
CA TRP A 52 1.72 13.33 -2.52
C TRP A 52 1.90 11.82 -2.41
N GLU A 53 3.12 11.31 -2.56
CA GLU A 53 3.40 9.88 -2.49
C GLU A 53 3.68 9.44 -1.06
N VAL A 54 3.17 8.26 -0.69
CA VAL A 54 3.65 7.56 0.50
C VAL A 54 5.17 7.38 0.39
N ASN A 55 5.92 7.76 1.41
CA ASN A 55 7.39 7.71 1.45
C ASN A 55 8.12 8.44 0.30
N THR A 56 7.46 9.34 -0.43
CA THR A 56 8.02 10.20 -1.51
C THR A 56 8.54 9.49 -2.78
N THR A 57 8.63 8.16 -2.78
CA THR A 57 9.16 7.35 -3.90
C THR A 57 8.26 6.19 -4.35
N SER A 58 7.12 5.97 -3.69
CA SER A 58 6.29 4.78 -3.90
C SER A 58 5.47 4.77 -5.20
N ARG A 59 5.24 5.94 -5.82
CA ARG A 59 4.18 6.13 -6.85
C ARG A 59 2.77 5.79 -6.36
N ILE A 60 2.55 5.82 -5.04
CA ILE A 60 1.24 5.60 -4.41
C ILE A 60 0.74 6.91 -3.83
N SER A 61 -0.32 7.50 -4.42
CA SER A 61 -0.84 8.79 -3.96
C SER A 61 -1.94 8.67 -2.90
N LYS A 62 -2.51 7.48 -2.75
CA LYS A 62 -3.49 7.16 -1.71
C LYS A 62 -3.25 5.75 -1.21
N LEU A 63 -3.24 5.55 0.11
CA LEU A 63 -3.13 4.25 0.73
C LEU A 63 -3.95 4.22 2.01
N TRP A 64 -4.88 3.28 2.08
CA TRP A 64 -5.70 2.99 3.24
C TRP A 64 -5.45 1.55 3.69
N VAL A 65 -5.27 1.36 5.00
CA VAL A 65 -5.08 0.04 5.61
C VAL A 65 -6.00 -0.10 6.82
N GLN A 66 -6.72 -1.22 6.88
CA GLN A 66 -7.68 -1.55 7.92
C GLN A 66 -7.38 -2.95 8.46
N ARG A 67 -7.38 -3.11 9.79
CA ARG A 67 -7.24 -4.41 10.42
C ARG A 67 -8.55 -5.19 10.31
N LEU A 68 -8.48 -6.46 9.96
CA LEU A 68 -9.67 -7.28 9.68
C LEU A 68 -10.43 -7.72 10.95
N ASP A 69 -9.75 -7.82 12.09
CA ASP A 69 -10.33 -8.33 13.34
C ASP A 69 -11.45 -7.41 13.90
N ASP A 70 -11.25 -6.11 13.84
CA ASP A 70 -12.10 -5.09 14.46
C ASP A 70 -12.45 -3.93 13.53
N GLY A 71 -11.97 -3.96 12.28
CA GLY A 71 -12.27 -2.95 11.27
C GLY A 71 -11.64 -1.59 11.55
N VAL A 72 -10.67 -1.49 12.46
CA VAL A 72 -10.02 -0.22 12.75
C VAL A 72 -9.10 0.18 11.58
N THR A 73 -9.23 1.42 11.12
CA THR A 73 -8.25 2.02 10.19
C THR A 73 -6.95 2.26 10.95
N VAL A 74 -5.90 1.55 10.53
CA VAL A 74 -4.57 1.62 11.16
C VAL A 74 -3.59 2.49 10.39
N TYR A 75 -3.92 2.85 9.14
CA TYR A 75 -3.18 3.81 8.33
C TYR A 75 -4.07 4.45 7.27
N ASN A 76 -3.91 5.75 7.03
CA ASN A 76 -4.58 6.44 5.94
C ASN A 76 -3.70 7.58 5.41
N TRP A 77 -3.53 7.57 4.09
CA TRP A 77 -2.84 8.60 3.33
C TRP A 77 -3.69 9.01 2.14
N ASP A 78 -4.00 10.31 2.02
CA ASP A 78 -4.64 10.90 0.84
C ASP A 78 -3.87 12.15 0.40
N ARG A 79 -2.72 11.93 -0.28
CA ARG A 79 -1.75 12.97 -0.64
C ARG A 79 -1.20 13.77 0.55
N GLY A 80 -1.16 13.10 1.69
CA GLY A 80 -0.80 13.62 3.01
C GLY A 80 -1.23 12.61 4.06
N LEU A 81 -0.54 12.60 5.20
CA LEU A 81 -0.81 11.65 6.28
C LEU A 81 -2.06 12.08 7.07
N ASP A 82 -3.10 11.26 7.05
CA ASP A 82 -4.30 11.45 7.87
C ASP A 82 -4.23 10.59 9.15
N VAL A 83 -3.78 9.35 9.02
CA VAL A 83 -3.63 8.40 10.13
C VAL A 83 -2.27 7.73 10.05
N ALA A 84 -1.43 7.98 11.05
CA ALA A 84 -0.14 7.31 11.21
C ALA A 84 -0.32 5.83 11.61
N PRO A 85 0.63 4.94 11.23
CA PRO A 85 0.63 3.56 11.69
C PRO A 85 0.62 3.51 13.22
N ARG A 86 -0.29 2.72 13.80
CA ARG A 86 -0.43 2.59 15.27
C ARG A 86 0.34 1.42 15.87
N THR A 87 0.91 0.55 15.04
CA THR A 87 1.66 -0.64 15.44
C THR A 87 2.84 -0.89 14.50
N ASP A 88 3.84 -1.63 14.97
CA ASP A 88 5.00 -2.02 14.14
C ASP A 88 4.59 -2.85 12.93
N LEU A 89 3.57 -3.70 13.09
CA LEU A 89 3.03 -4.49 11.98
C LEU A 89 2.36 -3.58 10.92
N ALA A 90 1.56 -2.60 11.33
CA ALA A 90 0.96 -1.64 10.41
C ALA A 90 2.04 -0.81 9.68
N ALA A 91 3.09 -0.39 10.40
CA ALA A 91 4.21 0.34 9.80
C ALA A 91 4.95 -0.53 8.76
N ARG A 92 5.16 -1.81 9.06
CA ARG A 92 5.79 -2.78 8.15
C ARG A 92 4.97 -3.05 6.91
N ILE A 93 3.65 -3.23 7.06
CA ILE A 93 2.72 -3.36 5.92
C ILE A 93 2.81 -2.13 5.01
N VAL A 94 2.77 -0.92 5.58
CA VAL A 94 2.86 0.31 4.79
C VAL A 94 4.20 0.41 4.06
N ALA A 95 5.31 0.06 4.72
CA ALA A 95 6.63 0.07 4.10
C ALA A 95 6.71 -0.90 2.91
N LEU A 96 6.28 -2.14 3.08
CA LEU A 96 6.29 -3.17 2.04
C LEU A 96 5.40 -2.79 0.84
N LEU A 97 4.19 -2.28 1.10
CA LEU A 97 3.30 -1.81 0.04
C LEU A 97 3.90 -0.60 -0.70
N ALA A 98 4.48 0.36 0.03
CA ALA A 98 5.12 1.53 -0.56
C ALA A 98 6.36 1.19 -1.39
N GLU A 99 7.09 0.15 -1.01
CA GLU A 99 8.29 -0.31 -1.71
C GLU A 99 7.95 -1.08 -2.99
N GLY A 100 7.05 -2.06 -2.92
CA GLY A 100 6.90 -3.05 -4.00
C GLY A 100 5.60 -2.98 -4.81
N LEU A 101 4.52 -2.38 -4.30
CA LEU A 101 3.19 -2.52 -4.94
C LEU A 101 3.16 -1.90 -6.34
N ALA A 102 3.82 -0.77 -6.54
CA ALA A 102 3.86 -0.12 -7.85
C ALA A 102 4.59 -0.96 -8.90
N ASP A 103 5.70 -1.60 -8.54
CA ASP A 103 6.42 -2.43 -9.49
C ASP A 103 5.69 -3.75 -9.78
N LEU A 104 5.02 -4.32 -8.78
CA LEU A 104 4.13 -5.48 -8.97
C LEU A 104 3.02 -5.18 -9.98
N VAL A 105 2.39 -3.99 -9.88
CA VAL A 105 1.26 -3.59 -10.72
C VAL A 105 1.70 -3.25 -12.15
N TRP A 106 2.86 -2.61 -12.31
CA TRP A 106 3.33 -2.11 -13.60
C TRP A 106 4.43 -2.95 -14.23
N GLY A 107 4.76 -4.11 -13.64
CA GLY A 107 5.71 -5.08 -14.18
C GLY A 107 7.16 -4.58 -14.20
N LEU A 108 7.52 -3.71 -13.26
CA LEU A 108 8.81 -3.02 -13.23
C LEU A 108 9.91 -3.74 -12.40
N THR A 109 9.69 -4.99 -11.96
CA THR A 109 10.70 -5.76 -11.20
C THR A 109 11.09 -7.07 -11.90
N VAL A 110 12.40 -7.24 -12.13
CA VAL A 110 13.08 -8.55 -12.07
C VAL A 110 13.29 -8.84 -10.59
N LEU A 111 12.68 -9.92 -10.09
CA LEU A 111 12.83 -10.41 -8.70
C LEU A 111 14.30 -10.72 -8.38
#